data_AF-A0AAW2VME0-F1
#
_entry.id   AF-A0AAW2VME0-F1
#
_cell.length_a   1.000
_cell.length_b   1.000
_cell.length_c   1.000
_cell.angle_alpha   90.00
_cell.angle_beta   90.00
_cell.angle_gamma   90.00
#
_symmetry.space_group_name_H-M   'P 1'
#
loop_
_entity.id
_entity.type
_entity.pdbx_description
1 polymer ?
#
loop_
_entity_poly.entity_id
_entity_poly.type
_entity_poly.pdbx_seq_one_letter_code
_entity_poly.pdbx_strand_id
1 'polypeptide(L)'
;MATDLHSPLPKSATDLFGDPIEDTHPLWLNPSKFSDPEFDPESYISDLRTFVPFDTLRSELRSHLGALKHELVELINRDYVDFVSLSTKLVDVDAAVVRMRARRS
;
A
#
# COMPACT_ATOMS: atom_id res chain seq x y z
N MET A 1 43.22 0.02 -15.10
CA MET A 1 41.96 0.75 -15.34
C MET A 1 40.84 -0.11 -14.80
N ALA A 2 40.02 0.46 -13.93
CA ALA A 2 39.13 -0.27 -13.03
C ALA A 2 37.96 -0.93 -13.78
N THR A 3 37.64 -2.17 -13.39
CA THR A 3 36.41 -2.87 -13.75
C THR A 3 35.29 -2.37 -12.84
N ASP A 4 34.38 -1.58 -13.39
CA ASP A 4 33.20 -1.08 -12.67
C ASP A 4 32.21 -2.24 -12.47
N LEU A 5 32.17 -2.76 -11.24
CA LEU A 5 31.23 -3.76 -10.76
C LEU A 5 29.93 -3.02 -10.42
N HIS A 6 29.04 -2.85 -11.41
CA HIS A 6 27.71 -2.32 -11.14
C HIS A 6 26.84 -3.43 -10.52
N SER A 7 26.99 -3.61 -9.21
CA SER A 7 26.03 -4.33 -8.38
C SER A 7 24.66 -3.67 -8.53
N PRO A 8 23.57 -4.38 -8.86
CA PRO A 8 22.25 -3.79 -8.79
C PRO A 8 21.95 -3.52 -7.31
N LEU A 9 21.87 -2.23 -6.98
CA LEU A 9 21.41 -1.69 -5.70
C LEU A 9 20.13 -2.44 -5.26
N PRO A 10 19.95 -2.77 -3.97
CA PRO A 10 18.74 -3.43 -3.51
C PRO A 10 17.55 -2.53 -3.83
N LYS A 11 16.70 -3.01 -4.75
CA LYS A 11 15.47 -2.34 -5.15
C LYS A 11 14.67 -2.07 -3.88
N SER A 12 14.40 -0.79 -3.62
CA SER A 12 13.50 -0.37 -2.54
C SER A 12 12.21 -1.18 -2.64
N ALA A 13 11.70 -1.65 -1.50
CA ALA A 13 10.55 -2.55 -1.41
C ALA A 13 9.30 -2.04 -2.15
N THR A 14 9.23 -0.74 -2.45
CA THR A 14 8.20 -0.09 -3.25
C THR A 14 8.01 -0.70 -4.66
N ASP A 15 9.04 -1.30 -5.24
CA ASP A 15 9.01 -1.82 -6.63
C ASP A 15 8.50 -3.28 -6.72
N LEU A 16 8.18 -3.92 -5.59
CA LEU A 16 7.73 -5.32 -5.52
C LEU A 16 6.21 -5.48 -5.32
N PHE A 17 5.48 -4.41 -4.99
CA PHE A 17 4.11 -4.50 -4.51
C PHE A 17 3.16 -3.60 -5.30
N GLY A 18 2.77 -4.10 -6.47
CA GLY A 18 1.67 -3.54 -7.27
C GLY A 18 2.13 -2.61 -8.38
N ASP A 19 1.62 -2.85 -9.59
CA ASP A 19 1.51 -1.80 -10.60
C ASP A 19 0.99 -0.51 -9.95
N PRO A 20 1.34 0.68 -10.49
CA PRO A 20 0.73 1.90 -10.00
C PRO A 20 -0.77 1.68 -10.09
N ILE A 21 -1.48 1.85 -8.98
CA ILE A 21 -2.87 2.21 -9.05
C ILE A 21 -2.80 3.54 -9.83
N GLU A 22 -2.91 3.47 -11.16
CA GLU A 22 -3.39 4.58 -11.96
C GLU A 22 -4.83 4.75 -11.51
N ASP A 23 -4.94 5.28 -10.29
CA ASP A 23 -6.06 5.91 -9.69
C ASP A 23 -6.56 6.81 -10.81
N THR A 24 -7.58 6.32 -11.52
CA THR A 24 -8.15 6.98 -12.69
C THR A 24 -9.01 8.12 -12.16
N HIS A 25 -8.41 8.94 -11.31
CA HIS A 25 -8.99 10.14 -10.83
C HIS A 25 -8.95 11.15 -11.96
N PRO A 26 -9.97 12.00 -12.02
CA PRO A 26 -9.95 13.09 -12.98
C PRO A 26 -8.66 13.91 -12.80
N LEU A 27 -8.07 14.39 -13.90
CA LEU A 27 -6.82 15.16 -13.88
C LEU A 27 -6.88 16.44 -13.01
N TRP A 28 -8.09 16.90 -12.70
CA TRP A 28 -8.33 18.05 -11.83
C TRP A 28 -8.29 17.69 -10.34
N LEU A 29 -8.44 16.43 -9.97
CA LEU A 29 -8.31 15.96 -8.58
C LEU A 29 -6.88 15.50 -8.37
N ASN A 30 -6.19 16.10 -7.40
CA ASN A 30 -4.83 15.72 -7.04
C ASN A 30 -4.82 15.07 -5.65
N PRO A 31 -4.87 13.73 -5.54
CA PRO A 31 -4.90 13.04 -4.26
C PRO A 31 -3.65 13.26 -3.41
N SER A 32 -2.50 13.48 -4.03
CA SER A 32 -1.23 13.69 -3.33
C SER A 32 -1.25 14.90 -2.40
N LYS A 33 -2.13 15.88 -2.66
CA LYS A 33 -2.35 17.03 -1.77
C LYS A 33 -2.97 16.66 -0.42
N PHE A 34 -3.69 15.54 -0.33
CA PHE A 34 -4.30 15.10 0.92
C PHE A 34 -3.28 14.62 1.97
N SER A 35 -2.05 14.31 1.54
CA SER A 35 -0.95 13.91 2.43
C SER A 35 -0.08 15.09 2.88
N ASP A 36 -0.36 16.30 2.41
CA ASP A 36 0.39 17.50 2.77
C ASP A 36 0.06 17.92 4.22
N PRO A 37 1.06 18.11 5.11
CA PRO A 37 0.81 18.57 6.48
C PRO A 37 0.17 19.96 6.57
N GLU A 38 0.33 20.80 5.54
CA GLU A 38 -0.26 22.15 5.48
C GLU A 38 -1.54 22.18 4.62
N PHE A 39 -2.16 21.03 4.38
CA PHE A 39 -3.38 20.93 3.57
C PHE A 39 -4.54 21.73 4.18
N ASP A 40 -5.04 22.71 3.43
CA ASP A 40 -6.27 23.43 3.75
C ASP A 40 -7.44 22.95 2.86
N PRO A 41 -8.43 22.24 3.42
CA PRO A 41 -9.59 21.76 2.68
C PRO A 41 -10.44 22.89 2.08
N GLU A 42 -10.55 24.04 2.76
CA GLU A 42 -11.44 25.12 2.33
C GLU A 42 -10.92 25.80 1.07
N SER A 43 -9.63 26.17 1.07
CA SER A 43 -8.94 26.70 -0.11
C SER A 43 -8.94 25.69 -1.26
N TYR A 44 -8.61 24.42 -1.00
CA TYR A 44 -8.57 23.38 -2.03
C TYR A 44 -9.93 23.15 -2.70
N ILE A 45 -11.02 23.09 -1.93
CA ILE A 45 -12.37 22.96 -2.49
C ILE A 45 -12.77 24.23 -3.26
N SER A 46 -12.41 25.41 -2.76
CA SER A 46 -12.73 26.68 -3.41
C SER A 46 -12.08 26.78 -4.79
N ASP A 47 -10.81 26.38 -4.91
CA ASP A 47 -10.10 26.31 -6.18
C ASP A 47 -10.77 25.33 -7.14
N LEU A 48 -11.09 24.11 -6.69
CA LEU A 48 -11.69 23.08 -7.55
C LEU A 48 -13.11 23.42 -8.02
N ARG A 49 -13.88 24.17 -7.24
CA ARG A 49 -15.23 24.62 -7.63
C ARG A 49 -15.23 25.58 -8.81
N THR A 50 -14.09 26.18 -9.15
CA THR A 50 -13.96 27.01 -10.36
C THR A 50 -13.87 26.16 -11.64
N PHE A 51 -13.47 24.90 -11.51
CA PHE A 51 -13.26 23.99 -12.64
C PHE A 51 -14.39 22.96 -12.80
N VAL A 52 -15.08 22.59 -11.72
CA VAL A 52 -16.01 21.45 -11.70
C VAL A 52 -17.26 21.74 -10.86
N PRO A 53 -18.45 21.27 -11.27
CA PRO A 53 -19.66 21.35 -10.44
C PRO A 53 -19.48 20.68 -9.08
N PHE A 54 -20.09 21.28 -8.05
CA PHE A 54 -19.94 20.83 -6.67
C PHE A 54 -20.41 19.38 -6.46
N ASP A 55 -21.46 18.94 -7.16
CA ASP A 55 -21.96 17.57 -7.06
C ASP A 55 -20.98 16.53 -7.61
N THR A 56 -20.32 16.84 -8.74
CA THR A 56 -19.28 15.98 -9.31
C THR A 56 -18.07 15.92 -8.38
N LEU A 57 -17.61 17.07 -7.87
CA LEU A 57 -16.53 17.12 -6.88
C LEU A 57 -16.84 16.24 -5.66
N ARG A 58 -18.06 16.39 -5.10
CA ARG A 58 -18.51 15.60 -3.96
C ARG A 58 -18.57 14.11 -4.26
N SER A 59 -19.05 13.72 -5.45
CA SER A 59 -19.13 12.32 -5.87
C SER A 59 -17.74 11.69 -5.96
N GLU A 60 -16.80 12.38 -6.62
CA GLU A 60 -15.43 11.90 -6.78
C GLU A 60 -14.68 11.78 -5.45
N LEU A 61 -14.79 12.78 -4.57
CA LEU A 61 -14.18 12.70 -3.24
C LEU A 61 -14.73 11.52 -2.41
N ARG A 62 -16.03 11.24 -2.52
CA ARG A 62 -16.63 10.07 -1.86
C ARG A 62 -16.17 8.76 -2.46
N SER A 63 -16.04 8.70 -3.79
CA SER A 63 -15.52 7.54 -4.51
C SER A 63 -14.09 7.24 -4.07
N HIS A 64 -13.22 8.24 -4.10
CA HIS A 64 -11.82 8.14 -3.66
C HIS A 64 -11.70 7.69 -2.21
N LEU A 65 -12.48 8.29 -1.28
CA LEU A 65 -12.50 7.85 0.11
C LEU A 65 -12.97 6.39 0.27
N GLY A 66 -13.93 5.96 -0.55
CA GLY A 66 -14.42 4.58 -0.57
C GLY A 66 -13.34 3.60 -1.03
N ALA A 67 -12.63 3.93 -2.10
CA ALA A 67 -11.51 3.15 -2.62
C ALA A 67 -10.39 3.03 -1.57
N LEU A 68 -9.97 4.13 -0.97
CA LEU A 68 -8.91 4.14 0.04
C LEU A 68 -9.27 3.30 1.28
N LYS A 69 -10.54 3.36 1.72
CA LYS A 69 -11.02 2.50 2.82
C LYS A 69 -11.00 1.02 2.45
N HIS A 70 -11.34 0.70 1.21
CA HIS A 70 -11.32 -0.67 0.73
C HIS A 70 -9.89 -1.21 0.68
N GLU A 71 -8.97 -0.44 0.08
CA GLU A 71 -7.55 -0.78 0.01
C GLU A 71 -6.94 -1.00 1.40
N LEU A 72 -7.27 -0.14 2.38
CA LEU A 72 -6.82 -0.33 3.76
C LEU A 72 -7.28 -1.67 4.34
N VAL A 73 -8.54 -2.06 4.08
CA VAL A 73 -9.06 -3.35 4.54
C VAL A 73 -8.37 -4.51 3.84
N GLU A 74 -8.14 -4.40 2.53
CA GLU A 74 -7.40 -5.42 1.77
C GLU A 74 -5.96 -5.57 2.26
N LEU A 75 -5.28 -4.45 2.53
CA LEU A 75 -3.93 -4.43 3.09
C LEU A 75 -3.87 -5.17 4.43
N ILE A 76 -4.80 -4.86 5.34
CA ILE A 76 -4.90 -5.52 6.64
C ILE A 76 -5.16 -7.02 6.48
N ASN A 77 -6.09 -7.38 5.60
CA ASN A 77 -6.43 -8.78 5.35
C ASN A 77 -5.24 -9.57 4.78
N ARG A 78 -4.48 -8.96 3.86
CA ARG A 78 -3.26 -9.56 3.30
C ARG A 78 -2.21 -9.77 4.37
N ASP A 79 -1.92 -8.75 5.17
CA ASP A 79 -0.94 -8.83 6.24
C ASP A 79 -1.34 -9.86 7.30
N TYR A 80 -2.64 -10.00 7.58
CA TYR A 80 -3.17 -11.04 8.45
C TYR A 80 -2.94 -12.45 7.88
N VAL A 81 -3.20 -12.66 6.59
CA VAL A 81 -2.95 -13.94 5.91
C VAL A 81 -1.46 -14.31 5.97
N ASP A 82 -0.58 -13.34 5.72
CA ASP A 82 0.87 -13.55 5.77
C ASP A 82 1.34 -13.89 7.18
N PHE A 83 0.82 -13.21 8.20
CA PHE A 83 1.11 -13.51 9.60
C PHE A 83 0.68 -14.93 10.00
N VAL A 84 -0.52 -15.35 9.60
CA VAL A 84 -1.03 -16.70 9.88
C VAL A 84 -0.24 -17.78 9.13
N SER A 85 0.13 -17.52 7.88
CA SER A 85 0.99 -18.42 7.09
C SER A 85 2.36 -18.60 7.73
N LEU A 86 2.96 -17.50 8.20
CA LEU A 86 4.26 -17.53 8.88
C LEU A 86 4.19 -18.29 10.22
N SER A 87 3.13 -18.07 11.02
CA SER A 87 2.97 -18.76 12.29
C SER A 87 2.78 -20.27 12.13
N THR A 88 2.03 -20.69 11.10
CA THR A 88 1.85 -22.12 10.77
C THR A 88 3.18 -22.78 10.40
N LYS A 89 3.96 -22.14 9.51
CA LYS A 89 5.30 -22.62 9.13
C LYS A 89 6.23 -22.75 10.33
N LEU A 90 6.17 -21.80 11.26
CA LEU A 90 6.99 -21.83 12.47
C LEU A 90 6.63 -23.01 13.39
N VAL A 91 5.33 -23.27 13.58
CA VAL A 91 4.85 -24.43 14.35
C VAL A 91 5.31 -25.75 13.71
N ASP A 92 5.26 -25.86 12.39
CA ASP A 92 5.72 -27.06 11.66
C ASP A 92 7.23 -27.30 11.83
N VAL A 93 8.03 -26.24 11.79
CA VAL A 93 9.48 -26.29 12.05
C VAL A 93 9.74 -26.75 13.47
N ASP A 94 9.05 -26.19 14.47
CA ASP A 94 9.21 -26.59 15.86
C ASP A 94 8.85 -28.07 16.07
N ALA A 95 7.74 -28.53 15.49
CA ALA A 95 7.36 -29.93 15.52
C ALA A 95 8.40 -30.85 14.86
N ALA A 96 9.03 -30.42 13.76
CA ALA A 96 10.10 -31.16 13.11
C ALA A 96 11.35 -31.26 14.02
N VAL A 97 11.73 -30.17 14.68
CA VAL A 97 12.85 -30.14 15.64
C VAL A 97 12.59 -31.08 16.82
N VAL A 98 11.37 -31.07 17.38
CA VAL A 98 10.99 -31.99 18.46
C VAL A 98 11.12 -33.45 18.00
N ARG A 99 10.62 -33.80 16.81
CA ARG A 99 10.76 -35.15 16.25
C ARG A 99 12.22 -35.57 16.05
N MET A 100 13.08 -34.65 15.59
CA MET A 100 14.52 -34.93 15.43
C MET A 100 15.20 -35.19 16.77
N ARG A 101 14.88 -34.42 17.81
CA ARG A 101 15.41 -34.62 19.16
C ARG A 101 14.98 -35.97 19.74
N ALA A 102 13.70 -36.32 19.60
CA ALA A 102 13.15 -37.60 20.08
C ALA A 102 13.73 -38.82 19.36
N ARG A 103 14.16 -38.69 18.10
CA ARG A 103 14.86 -39.77 17.38
C ARG A 103 16.32 -39.95 17.80
N ARG A 104 16.90 -38.93 18.47
CA ARG A 104 18.30 -38.92 18.90
C ARG A 104 18.49 -39.37 20.36
N SER A 105 17.40 -39.50 21.12
CA SER A 105 17.32 -40.08 22.47
C SER A 105 16.92 -41.55 22.40
#